data_AF-A0A0S2CFK1-F1
#
_entry.id   AF-A0A0S2CFK1-F1
#
_cell.length_a   1.000
_cell.length_b   1.000
_cell.length_c   1.000
_cell.angle_alpha   90.00
_cell.angle_beta   90.00
_cell.angle_gamma   90.00
#
_symmetry.space_group_name_H-M   'P 1'
#
loop_
_entity.id
_entity.type
_entity.pdbx_description
1 polymer ?
#
loop_
_entity_poly.entity_id
_entity_poly.type
_entity_poly.pdbx_seq_one_letter_code
_entity_poly.pdbx_strand_id
1 'polypeptide(L)'
;MACQKHLYYNNFEKRKKFCAYLITDPGRPEWTPRDHFIDKLSLYKHIDSGGRYRNNIGGPIGDRYGEDFNITKRKWLQNYKFNICFENSSAPGYTSEKIFQAFAAGCIPIYWGDTSLRCGLGIKEKLTPCAEIDQRIPKIPEELLDYKINPKAFINAHNFSTWNELIDYIKLIDNNDELYFSMLNEPVFLNNFDPIQYAKEKTLMFFDYIFSQPLEYAYRRGKGAHINFELRDKKRCSADFTPTYKNIGALLRIQNQLSYKLGQALILNSKSVLGFISLPFIILSIVISHKQEQKAYKFKVKKNPNLALPPLSSYDDYNEALKIKNHFSYQLGEEFIKASKNWYKGGLFLLPYRVFKLYKKLGKKQ
;
A
#
# COMPACT_ATOMS: atom_id res chain seq x y z
N MET A 1 30.09 0.00 5.01
CA MET A 1 29.50 -1.26 5.53
C MET A 1 28.51 -1.87 4.54
N ALA A 2 27.32 -1.30 4.29
CA ALA A 2 26.36 -1.90 3.35
C ALA A 2 26.91 -2.10 1.92
N CYS A 3 27.57 -1.08 1.34
CA CYS A 3 28.11 -1.16 -0.03
C CYS A 3 29.13 -2.28 -0.21
N GLN A 4 29.87 -2.60 0.86
CA GLN A 4 30.95 -3.56 0.85
C GLN A 4 30.52 -4.92 1.42
N LYS A 5 29.20 -5.17 1.60
CA LYS A 5 28.72 -6.45 2.19
C LYS A 5 29.38 -7.66 1.54
N HIS A 6 29.38 -7.68 0.21
CA HIS A 6 29.91 -8.75 -0.62
C HIS A 6 31.41 -9.04 -0.44
N LEU A 7 32.19 -8.09 0.10
CA LEU A 7 33.63 -8.26 0.34
C LEU A 7 33.95 -8.95 1.65
N TYR A 8 33.02 -8.94 2.62
CA TYR A 8 33.27 -9.41 3.98
C TYR A 8 32.52 -10.70 4.33
N TYR A 9 31.52 -11.11 3.54
CA TYR A 9 30.63 -12.23 3.89
C TYR A 9 31.09 -13.62 3.41
N ASN A 10 32.23 -13.74 2.71
CA ASN A 10 32.81 -15.03 2.31
C ASN A 10 33.22 -15.95 3.48
N ASN A 11 33.29 -15.43 4.72
CA ASN A 11 33.71 -16.16 5.91
C ASN A 11 32.60 -16.40 6.96
N PHE A 12 31.33 -16.11 6.65
CA PHE A 12 30.24 -16.32 7.61
C PHE A 12 29.62 -17.71 7.45
N GLU A 13 29.67 -18.52 8.52
CA GLU A 13 28.84 -19.71 8.64
C GLU A 13 27.37 -19.36 8.42
N LYS A 14 26.61 -20.31 7.86
CA LYS A 14 25.17 -20.17 7.64
C LYS A 14 24.49 -19.79 8.96
N ARG A 15 23.81 -18.64 8.95
CA ARG A 15 23.12 -18.11 10.13
C ARG A 15 21.99 -19.05 10.54
N LYS A 16 21.88 -19.29 11.85
CA LYS A 16 20.92 -20.25 12.42
C LYS A 16 19.51 -19.68 12.54
N LYS A 17 19.36 -18.37 12.82
CA LYS A 17 18.04 -17.76 12.93
C LYS A 17 17.48 -17.42 11.56
N PHE A 18 16.20 -17.73 11.34
CA PHE A 18 15.54 -17.58 10.06
C PHE A 18 15.35 -16.11 9.66
N CYS A 19 14.46 -15.39 10.34
CA CYS A 19 14.02 -14.08 9.90
C CYS A 19 13.73 -13.17 11.10
N ALA A 20 14.00 -11.88 10.93
CA ALA A 20 13.68 -10.85 11.91
C ALA A 20 12.95 -9.67 11.26
N TYR A 21 12.25 -8.90 12.09
CA TYR A 21 11.80 -7.55 11.76
C TYR A 21 11.84 -6.63 12.98
N LEU A 22 11.84 -5.32 12.75
CA LEU A 22 11.84 -4.33 13.82
C LEU A 22 10.83 -3.21 13.50
N ILE A 23 9.64 -3.31 14.11
CA ILE A 23 8.55 -2.34 13.98
C ILE A 23 8.24 -1.79 15.37
N THR A 24 8.21 -0.47 15.52
CA THR A 24 7.80 0.16 16.78
C THR A 24 6.35 0.63 16.73
N ASP A 25 5.95 1.19 15.60
CA ASP A 25 4.60 1.71 15.35
C ASP A 25 4.10 1.07 14.05
N PRO A 26 2.98 0.32 14.08
CA PRO A 26 2.40 -0.29 12.89
C PRO A 26 1.75 0.72 11.95
N GLY A 27 1.57 1.99 12.36
CA GLY A 27 0.75 2.96 11.66
C GLY A 27 -0.73 2.65 11.85
N ARG A 28 -1.56 2.76 10.80
CA ARG A 28 -2.98 2.38 10.85
C ARG A 28 -3.07 0.84 10.74
N PRO A 29 -3.45 0.12 11.82
CA PRO A 29 -3.25 -1.32 11.95
C PRO A 29 -4.28 -2.17 11.18
N GLU A 30 -5.22 -1.54 10.49
CA GLU A 30 -6.27 -2.23 9.75
C GLU A 30 -5.74 -2.57 8.35
N TRP A 31 -5.26 -3.81 8.18
CA TRP A 31 -4.83 -4.40 6.90
C TRP A 31 -3.61 -3.76 6.24
N THR A 32 -2.49 -3.66 6.95
CA THR A 32 -1.22 -3.32 6.30
C THR A 32 -0.68 -4.52 5.53
N PRO A 33 -0.17 -4.35 4.28
CA PRO A 33 0.56 -5.39 3.55
C PRO A 33 1.68 -6.07 4.36
N ARG A 34 2.24 -5.32 5.33
CA ARG A 34 3.28 -5.79 6.24
C ARG A 34 2.77 -6.86 7.21
N ASP A 35 1.69 -6.60 7.93
CA ASP A 35 1.18 -7.54 8.94
C ASP A 35 0.69 -8.82 8.28
N HIS A 36 -0.04 -8.68 7.17
CA HIS A 36 -0.53 -9.82 6.39
C HIS A 36 0.61 -10.71 5.87
N PHE A 37 1.70 -10.10 5.38
CA PHE A 37 2.89 -10.84 4.97
C PHE A 37 3.58 -11.53 6.15
N ILE A 38 3.77 -10.83 7.28
CA ILE A 38 4.38 -11.39 8.50
C ILE A 38 3.57 -12.59 9.00
N ASP A 39 2.25 -12.46 9.08
CA ASP A 39 1.36 -13.53 9.52
C ASP A 39 1.48 -14.75 8.62
N LYS A 40 1.39 -14.57 7.30
CA LYS A 40 1.56 -15.67 6.35
C LYS A 40 2.95 -16.32 6.42
N LEU A 41 4.03 -15.52 6.49
CA LEU A 41 5.40 -16.06 6.56
C LEU A 41 5.66 -16.77 7.89
N SER A 42 5.05 -16.32 8.99
CA SER A 42 5.21 -16.93 10.31
C SER A 42 4.67 -18.36 10.40
N LEU A 43 3.76 -18.75 9.49
CA LEU A 43 3.27 -20.13 9.37
C LEU A 43 4.35 -21.08 8.83
N TYR A 44 5.38 -20.57 8.15
CA TYR A 44 6.48 -21.39 7.65
C TYR A 44 7.54 -21.64 8.73
N LYS A 45 8.08 -20.58 9.34
CA LYS A 45 9.10 -20.63 10.38
C LYS A 45 8.94 -19.45 11.33
N HIS A 46 9.42 -19.60 12.57
CA HIS A 46 9.39 -18.55 13.57
C HIS A 46 10.15 -17.30 13.10
N ILE A 47 9.57 -16.12 13.37
CA ILE A 47 10.11 -14.81 13.00
C ILE A 47 10.24 -13.98 14.27
N ASP A 48 11.44 -13.46 14.53
CA ASP A 48 11.69 -12.64 15.71
C ASP A 48 11.29 -11.17 15.44
N SER A 49 10.48 -10.60 16.33
CA SER A 49 10.12 -9.18 16.35
C SER A 49 10.94 -8.46 17.41
N GLY A 50 11.90 -7.65 16.97
CA GLY A 50 12.77 -6.87 17.85
C GLY A 50 12.27 -5.45 18.13
N GLY A 51 11.13 -5.06 17.55
CA GLY A 51 10.54 -3.75 17.81
C GLY A 51 9.55 -3.79 18.97
N ARG A 52 8.91 -2.66 19.32
CA ARG A 52 7.86 -2.64 20.36
C ARG A 52 6.57 -3.32 19.88
N TYR A 53 6.28 -3.22 18.58
CA TYR A 53 5.08 -3.78 18.00
C TYR A 53 5.24 -5.29 17.77
N ARG A 54 4.31 -6.07 18.32
CA ARG A 54 4.30 -7.54 18.26
C ARG A 54 5.63 -8.18 18.69
N ASN A 55 6.30 -7.58 19.67
CA ASN A 55 7.56 -8.11 20.20
C ASN A 55 7.36 -9.55 20.71
N ASN A 56 8.30 -10.43 20.42
CA ASN A 56 8.26 -11.83 20.88
C ASN A 56 9.62 -12.35 21.38
N ILE A 57 10.56 -11.44 21.65
CA ILE A 57 11.93 -11.77 22.10
C ILE A 57 12.23 -11.27 23.52
N GLY A 58 11.20 -10.84 24.26
CA GLY A 58 11.31 -10.38 25.65
C GLY A 58 11.57 -8.88 25.82
N GLY A 59 11.67 -8.11 24.73
CA GLY A 59 11.82 -6.65 24.81
C GLY A 59 12.31 -6.02 23.49
N PRO A 60 12.10 -4.70 23.31
CA PRO A 60 12.59 -4.00 22.13
C PRO A 60 14.13 -3.95 22.12
N ILE A 61 14.72 -4.11 20.93
CA ILE A 61 16.16 -4.06 20.72
C ILE A 61 16.64 -2.61 20.76
N GLY A 62 17.39 -2.29 21.82
CA GLY A 62 17.98 -0.97 22.03
C GLY A 62 16.96 0.13 22.30
N ASP A 63 17.46 1.29 22.70
CA ASP A 63 16.66 2.51 22.71
C ASP A 63 16.69 3.15 21.32
N ARG A 64 15.51 3.33 20.70
CA ARG A 64 15.38 3.96 19.38
C ARG A 64 15.96 5.38 19.34
N TYR A 65 15.92 6.09 20.46
CA TYR A 65 16.43 7.46 20.58
C TYR A 65 17.84 7.52 21.18
N GLY A 66 18.41 6.38 21.55
CA GLY A 66 19.78 6.29 22.03
C GLY A 66 20.79 6.40 20.89
N GLU A 67 21.97 6.95 21.20
CA GLU A 67 23.06 7.15 20.25
C GLU A 67 23.51 5.83 19.56
N ASP A 68 23.42 4.72 20.29
CA ASP A 68 23.89 3.41 19.86
C ASP A 68 22.86 2.56 19.11
N PHE A 69 21.64 3.08 18.85
CA PHE A 69 20.56 2.28 18.27
C PHE A 69 20.96 1.54 16.99
N ASN A 70 21.65 2.23 16.08
CA ASN A 70 22.10 1.67 14.82
C ASN A 70 23.11 0.52 15.03
N ILE A 71 23.95 0.60 16.06
CA ILE A 71 24.92 -0.43 16.40
C ILE A 71 24.20 -1.65 16.99
N THR A 72 23.33 -1.42 17.96
CA THR A 72 22.57 -2.46 18.65
C THR A 72 21.66 -3.22 17.70
N LYS A 73 20.91 -2.50 16.86
CA LYS A 73 20.05 -3.09 15.82
C LYS A 73 20.87 -3.96 14.87
N ARG A 74 22.02 -3.48 14.38
CA ARG A 74 22.88 -4.22 13.46
C ARG A 74 23.45 -5.49 14.09
N LYS A 75 23.98 -5.39 15.32
CA LYS A 75 24.52 -6.54 16.07
C LYS A 75 23.46 -7.62 16.28
N TRP A 76 22.22 -7.22 16.58
CA TRP A 76 21.11 -8.16 16.70
C TRP A 76 20.78 -8.83 15.36
N LEU A 77 20.63 -8.04 14.29
CA LEU A 77 20.31 -8.53 12.94
C LEU A 77 21.38 -9.47 12.37
N GLN A 78 22.64 -9.36 12.78
CA GLN A 78 23.74 -10.25 12.34
C GLN A 78 23.47 -11.75 12.61
N ASN A 79 22.51 -12.08 13.48
CA ASN A 79 22.15 -13.47 13.79
C ASN A 79 21.15 -14.09 12.79
N TYR A 80 20.54 -13.30 11.90
CA TYR A 80 19.42 -13.72 11.06
C TYR A 80 19.80 -13.81 9.58
N LYS A 81 19.28 -14.83 8.88
CA LYS A 81 19.42 -14.99 7.42
C LYS A 81 18.69 -13.87 6.69
N PHE A 82 17.45 -13.60 7.06
CA PHE A 82 16.57 -12.63 6.42
C PHE A 82 16.16 -11.50 7.37
N ASN A 83 15.90 -10.32 6.81
CA ASN A 83 15.27 -9.22 7.52
C ASN A 83 14.10 -8.65 6.70
N ILE A 84 12.92 -8.55 7.29
CA ILE A 84 11.75 -7.94 6.65
C ILE A 84 11.91 -6.42 6.68
N CYS A 85 12.07 -5.84 5.49
CA CYS A 85 12.38 -4.43 5.25
C CYS A 85 11.20 -3.68 4.63
N PHE A 86 9.97 -4.03 5.01
CA PHE A 86 8.78 -3.39 4.44
C PHE A 86 8.66 -1.95 4.91
N GLU A 87 8.41 -1.04 3.98
CA GLU A 87 8.09 0.34 4.28
C GLU A 87 6.68 0.48 4.88
N ASN A 88 6.40 1.66 5.45
CA ASN A 88 5.07 1.92 6.05
C ASN A 88 3.98 2.06 4.97
N SER A 89 4.38 2.33 3.74
CA SER A 89 3.53 2.50 2.55
C SER A 89 4.36 2.21 1.31
N SER A 90 3.70 2.03 0.16
CA SER A 90 4.37 1.84 -1.13
C SER A 90 4.21 3.05 -2.03
N ALA A 91 5.32 3.58 -2.55
CA ALA A 91 5.34 4.67 -3.52
C ALA A 91 6.67 4.68 -4.30
N PRO A 92 6.67 5.09 -5.59
CA PRO A 92 7.91 5.29 -6.34
C PRO A 92 8.87 6.27 -5.63
N GLY A 93 10.13 5.88 -5.48
CA GLY A 93 11.19 6.63 -4.81
C GLY A 93 11.18 6.52 -3.28
N TYR A 94 10.24 5.79 -2.68
CA TYR A 94 10.13 5.68 -1.22
C TYR A 94 10.97 4.52 -0.66
N THR A 95 12.28 4.67 -0.73
CA THR A 95 13.24 3.76 -0.10
C THR A 95 13.86 4.41 1.14
N SER A 96 13.75 3.77 2.30
CA SER A 96 14.33 4.27 3.56
C SER A 96 15.57 3.49 4.00
N GLU A 97 16.05 3.78 5.21
CA GLU A 97 17.20 3.12 5.83
C GLU A 97 17.04 1.59 6.01
N LYS A 98 15.81 1.08 6.02
CA LYS A 98 15.49 -0.31 6.41
C LYS A 98 16.25 -1.35 5.59
N ILE A 99 16.25 -1.20 4.26
CA ILE A 99 16.95 -2.12 3.35
C ILE A 99 18.47 -2.05 3.54
N PHE A 100 19.02 -0.84 3.72
CA PHE A 100 20.45 -0.64 3.91
C PHE A 100 20.95 -1.13 5.28
N GLN A 101 20.13 -1.03 6.32
CA GLN A 101 20.42 -1.60 7.63
C GLN A 101 20.50 -3.13 7.59
N ALA A 102 19.61 -3.79 6.81
CA ALA A 102 19.68 -5.23 6.58
C ALA A 102 20.97 -5.63 5.85
N PHE A 103 21.32 -4.92 4.77
CA PHE A 103 22.58 -5.13 4.07
C PHE A 103 23.80 -4.94 4.99
N ALA A 104 23.83 -3.88 5.79
CA ALA A 104 24.91 -3.61 6.73
C ALA A 104 25.02 -4.67 7.85
N ALA A 105 23.92 -5.36 8.17
CA ALA A 105 23.90 -6.47 9.11
C ALA A 105 24.19 -7.82 8.45
N GLY A 106 24.34 -7.89 7.12
CA GLY A 106 24.56 -9.13 6.37
C GLY A 106 23.33 -10.03 6.29
N CYS A 107 22.14 -9.46 6.42
CA CYS A 107 20.89 -10.17 6.12
C CYS A 107 20.57 -10.02 4.63
N ILE A 108 19.87 -11.01 4.07
CA ILE A 108 19.13 -10.82 2.81
C ILE A 108 17.86 -10.02 3.12
N PRO A 109 17.68 -8.82 2.54
CA PRO A 109 16.45 -8.05 2.75
C PRO A 109 15.27 -8.68 2.02
N ILE A 110 14.13 -8.78 2.70
CA ILE A 110 12.82 -9.01 2.08
C ILE A 110 12.12 -7.66 2.03
N TYR A 111 12.05 -7.03 0.87
CA TYR A 111 11.69 -5.62 0.71
C TYR A 111 10.35 -5.41 0.00
N TRP A 112 9.58 -4.43 0.45
CA TRP A 112 8.36 -3.91 -0.18
C TRP A 112 8.22 -2.43 0.15
N GLY A 113 7.90 -1.58 -0.84
CA GLY A 113 7.77 -0.13 -0.64
C GLY A 113 7.99 0.66 -1.94
N ASP A 114 9.23 0.70 -2.41
CA ASP A 114 9.60 1.46 -3.60
C ASP A 114 9.44 0.63 -4.89
N THR A 115 8.42 0.97 -5.67
CA THR A 115 8.19 0.35 -6.99
C THR A 115 9.18 0.80 -8.06
N SER A 116 9.88 1.93 -7.87
CA SER A 116 10.88 2.46 -8.82
C SER A 116 12.17 1.67 -8.83
N LEU A 117 12.43 0.81 -7.83
CA LEU A 117 13.57 -0.12 -7.82
C LEU A 117 13.53 -1.15 -8.96
N ARG A 118 12.44 -1.18 -9.75
CA ARG A 118 12.28 -2.04 -10.93
C ARG A 118 12.54 -1.31 -12.25
N CYS A 119 12.70 0.02 -12.22
CA CYS A 119 12.92 0.84 -13.41
C CYS A 119 14.30 0.61 -14.02
N GLY A 120 14.38 0.57 -15.35
CA GLY A 120 15.66 0.46 -16.07
C GLY A 120 16.42 -0.85 -15.85
N LEU A 121 15.73 -1.93 -15.44
CA LEU A 121 16.31 -3.25 -15.19
C LEU A 121 15.92 -4.31 -16.25
N GLY A 122 15.23 -3.91 -17.32
CA GLY A 122 14.72 -4.85 -18.33
C GLY A 122 13.64 -5.81 -17.82
N ILE A 123 13.12 -5.58 -16.60
CA ILE A 123 12.04 -6.37 -16.00
C ILE A 123 10.75 -6.08 -16.78
N LYS A 124 10.16 -7.13 -17.37
CA LYS A 124 8.86 -7.01 -18.03
C LYS A 124 7.76 -6.86 -16.99
N GLU A 125 6.92 -5.85 -17.16
CA GLU A 125 5.73 -5.67 -16.35
C GLU A 125 4.78 -6.88 -16.56
N LYS A 126 4.50 -7.62 -15.48
CA LYS A 126 3.53 -8.71 -15.49
C LYS A 126 2.31 -8.24 -14.71
N LEU A 127 1.29 -7.76 -15.41
CA LEU A 127 0.03 -7.37 -14.79
C LEU A 127 -0.88 -8.59 -14.69
N THR A 128 -0.87 -9.24 -13.53
CA THR A 128 -1.78 -10.34 -13.24
C THR A 128 -3.12 -9.76 -12.75
N PRO A 129 -4.27 -10.13 -13.37
CA PRO A 129 -5.58 -9.81 -12.81
C PRO A 129 -5.68 -10.34 -11.37
N CYS A 130 -6.12 -9.50 -10.43
CA CYS A 130 -6.23 -9.84 -9.00
C CYS A 130 -4.90 -10.05 -8.24
N ALA A 131 -3.78 -9.48 -8.71
CA ALA A 131 -2.53 -9.48 -7.93
C ALA A 131 -2.74 -8.89 -6.51
N GLU A 132 -2.24 -9.59 -5.49
CA GLU A 132 -2.24 -9.14 -4.10
C GLU A 132 -1.16 -8.08 -3.85
N ILE A 133 -0.11 -8.08 -4.66
CA ILE A 133 1.04 -7.17 -4.56
C ILE A 133 1.09 -6.29 -5.83
N ASP A 134 1.35 -4.99 -5.65
CA ASP A 134 1.49 -4.05 -6.76
C ASP A 134 2.75 -4.34 -7.58
N GLN A 135 2.57 -4.85 -8.80
CA GLN A 135 3.66 -5.16 -9.74
C GLN A 135 3.82 -4.08 -10.83
N ARG A 136 3.22 -2.89 -10.68
CA ARG A 136 3.40 -1.81 -11.65
C ARG A 136 4.82 -1.28 -11.62
N ILE A 137 5.37 -0.99 -12.80
CA ILE A 137 6.66 -0.32 -12.94
C ILE A 137 6.37 1.14 -13.29
N PRO A 138 6.73 2.11 -12.42
CA PRO A 138 6.50 3.51 -12.73
C PRO A 138 7.33 3.93 -13.95
N LYS A 139 6.75 4.78 -14.80
CA LYS A 139 7.44 5.36 -15.95
C LYS A 139 8.26 6.56 -15.49
N ILE A 140 9.49 6.31 -15.08
CA ILE A 140 10.44 7.33 -14.64
C ILE A 140 11.56 7.41 -15.69
N PRO A 141 11.87 8.60 -16.24
CA PRO A 141 13.03 8.80 -17.09
C PRO A 141 14.31 8.32 -16.39
N GLU A 142 15.20 7.68 -17.13
CA GLU A 142 16.38 7.01 -16.56
C GLU A 142 17.34 8.01 -15.89
N GLU A 143 17.40 9.24 -16.40
CA GLU A 143 18.16 10.36 -15.85
C GLU A 143 17.69 10.83 -14.47
N LEU A 144 16.46 10.48 -14.06
CA LEU A 144 15.92 10.78 -12.74
C LEU A 144 16.17 9.65 -11.73
N LEU A 145 16.77 8.55 -12.15
CA LEU A 145 17.15 7.44 -11.28
C LEU A 145 18.57 7.68 -10.76
N ASP A 146 18.64 8.21 -9.54
CA ASP A 146 19.91 8.53 -8.86
C ASP A 146 20.88 7.34 -8.77
N TYR A 147 20.33 6.14 -8.52
CA TYR A 147 21.09 4.91 -8.37
C TYR A 147 20.20 3.70 -8.67
N LYS A 148 20.83 2.55 -8.93
CA LYS A 148 20.14 1.26 -9.09
C LYS A 148 20.63 0.28 -8.03
N ILE A 149 19.73 -0.16 -7.16
CA ILE A 149 19.99 -1.28 -6.25
C ILE A 149 19.95 -2.56 -7.10
N ASN A 150 20.95 -3.41 -6.92
CA ASN A 150 21.05 -4.69 -7.62
C ASN A 150 19.87 -5.60 -7.25
N PRO A 151 18.99 -5.98 -8.20
CA PRO A 151 17.84 -6.84 -7.91
C PRO A 151 18.23 -8.25 -7.45
N LYS A 152 19.49 -8.66 -7.65
CA LYS A 152 20.01 -9.94 -7.19
C LYS A 152 20.48 -9.92 -5.74
N ALA A 153 20.61 -8.75 -5.12
CA ALA A 153 21.10 -8.63 -3.74
C ALA A 153 20.00 -8.76 -2.69
N PHE A 154 18.72 -8.69 -3.07
CA PHE A 154 17.58 -8.71 -2.15
C PHE A 154 16.34 -9.32 -2.80
N ILE A 155 15.37 -9.68 -1.96
CA ILE A 155 14.07 -10.20 -2.41
C ILE A 155 13.09 -9.03 -2.52
N ASN A 156 12.77 -8.62 -3.75
CA ASN A 156 11.80 -7.56 -4.01
C ASN A 156 10.38 -8.14 -4.13
N ALA A 157 9.51 -7.86 -3.15
CA ALA A 157 8.12 -8.33 -3.13
C ALA A 157 7.33 -7.93 -4.39
N HIS A 158 7.62 -6.77 -4.98
CA HIS A 158 6.95 -6.28 -6.19
C HIS A 158 7.22 -7.12 -7.46
N ASN A 159 8.12 -8.11 -7.38
CA ASN A 159 8.34 -9.08 -8.45
C ASN A 159 7.34 -10.26 -8.42
N PHE A 160 6.54 -10.38 -7.36
CA PHE A 160 5.58 -11.47 -7.16
C PHE A 160 4.16 -10.93 -7.23
N SER A 161 3.23 -11.74 -7.74
CA SER A 161 1.83 -11.33 -7.88
C SER A 161 1.02 -11.60 -6.61
N THR A 162 1.43 -12.60 -5.82
CA THR A 162 0.79 -12.99 -4.57
C THR A 162 1.80 -13.12 -3.43
N TRP A 163 1.31 -13.02 -2.19
CA TRP A 163 2.13 -13.26 -1.00
C TRP A 163 2.65 -14.69 -0.95
N ASN A 164 1.88 -15.66 -1.47
CA ASN A 164 2.27 -17.06 -1.48
C ASN A 164 3.47 -17.29 -2.43
N GLU A 165 3.46 -16.70 -3.63
CA GLU A 165 4.60 -16.77 -4.55
C GLU A 165 5.88 -16.19 -3.92
N LEU A 166 5.77 -15.04 -3.24
CA LEU A 166 6.89 -14.44 -2.50
C LEU A 166 7.39 -15.39 -1.39
N ILE A 167 6.49 -15.97 -0.61
CA ILE A 167 6.83 -16.91 0.46
C ILE A 167 7.52 -18.15 -0.10
N ASP A 168 7.05 -18.70 -1.21
CA ASP A 168 7.64 -19.87 -1.83
C ASP A 168 9.04 -19.57 -2.38
N TYR A 169 9.28 -18.37 -2.90
CA TYR A 169 10.62 -17.93 -3.27
C TYR A 169 11.55 -17.75 -2.05
N ILE A 170 11.03 -17.25 -0.92
CA ILE A 170 11.79 -17.18 0.34
C ILE A 170 12.14 -18.59 0.84
N LYS A 171 11.20 -19.54 0.79
CA LYS A 171 11.45 -20.95 1.14
C LYS A 171 12.53 -21.55 0.22
N LEU A 172 12.49 -21.27 -1.07
CA LEU A 172 13.51 -21.74 -2.01
C LEU A 172 14.91 -21.28 -1.58
N ILE A 173 15.09 -19.99 -1.29
CA ILE A 173 16.37 -19.44 -0.84
C ILE A 173 16.75 -19.99 0.55
N ASP A 174 15.79 -20.13 1.45
CA ASP A 174 16.06 -20.62 2.80
C ASP A 174 16.58 -22.07 2.82
N ASN A 175 16.12 -22.90 1.90
CA ASN A 175 16.50 -24.31 1.79
C ASN A 175 17.59 -24.59 0.73
N ASN A 176 18.10 -23.57 0.05
CA ASN A 176 19.19 -23.70 -0.93
C ASN A 176 20.36 -22.78 -0.55
N ASP A 177 21.44 -23.38 -0.05
CA ASP A 177 22.59 -22.63 0.44
C ASP A 177 23.37 -21.92 -0.66
N GLU A 178 23.50 -22.54 -1.83
CA GLU A 178 24.14 -21.92 -2.98
C GLU A 178 23.39 -20.65 -3.41
N LEU A 179 22.06 -20.73 -3.49
CA LEU A 179 21.22 -19.57 -3.84
C LEU A 179 21.25 -18.48 -2.76
N TYR A 180 21.23 -18.89 -1.49
CA TYR A 180 21.36 -17.97 -0.35
C TYR A 180 22.70 -17.22 -0.40
N PHE A 181 23.82 -17.93 -0.53
CA PHE A 181 25.14 -17.31 -0.57
C PHE A 181 25.36 -16.49 -1.84
N SER A 182 24.83 -16.94 -2.99
CA SER A 182 24.84 -16.16 -4.23
C SER A 182 24.17 -14.79 -4.02
N MET A 183 22.94 -14.74 -3.51
CA MET A 183 22.24 -13.49 -3.23
C MET A 183 22.94 -12.63 -2.15
N LEU A 184 23.46 -13.28 -1.11
CA LEU A 184 24.17 -12.59 -0.03
C LEU A 184 25.47 -11.91 -0.53
N ASN A 185 26.14 -12.50 -1.52
CA ASN A 185 27.41 -12.01 -2.07
C ASN A 185 27.24 -11.05 -3.25
N GLU A 186 26.02 -10.79 -3.72
CA GLU A 186 25.79 -9.78 -4.77
C GLU A 186 26.10 -8.35 -4.24
N PRO A 187 26.73 -7.47 -5.03
CA PRO A 187 26.93 -6.07 -4.65
C PRO A 187 25.59 -5.36 -4.47
N VAL A 188 25.52 -4.38 -3.55
CA VAL A 188 24.26 -3.66 -3.27
C VAL A 188 23.84 -2.78 -4.43
N PHE A 189 24.77 -2.05 -5.03
CA PHE A 189 24.50 -1.13 -6.13
C PHE A 189 25.10 -1.67 -7.44
N LEU A 190 24.46 -1.35 -8.55
CA LEU A 190 24.99 -1.61 -9.89
C LEU A 190 25.99 -0.51 -10.29
N ASN A 191 26.76 -0.77 -11.35
CA ASN A 191 27.65 0.20 -12.01
C ASN A 191 28.71 0.83 -11.11
N ASN A 192 29.18 0.13 -10.07
CA ASN A 192 30.16 0.63 -9.11
C ASN A 192 29.79 1.97 -8.47
N PHE A 193 28.49 2.23 -8.27
CA PHE A 193 27.99 3.45 -7.67
C PHE A 193 28.54 3.66 -6.25
N ASP A 194 29.16 4.84 -6.02
CA ASP A 194 29.59 5.29 -4.70
C ASP A 194 28.52 6.22 -4.08
N PRO A 195 27.69 5.72 -3.15
CA PRO A 195 26.64 6.54 -2.54
C PRO A 195 27.17 7.66 -1.66
N ILE A 196 28.37 7.52 -1.09
CA ILE A 196 28.92 8.53 -0.17
C ILE A 196 29.38 9.72 -0.98
N GLN A 197 30.18 9.47 -2.01
CA GLN A 197 30.63 10.51 -2.92
C GLN A 197 29.44 11.17 -3.63
N TYR A 198 28.50 10.37 -4.15
CA TYR A 198 27.28 10.88 -4.79
C TYR A 198 26.47 11.80 -3.86
N ALA A 199 26.20 11.37 -2.62
CA ALA A 199 25.44 12.18 -1.67
C ALA A 199 26.17 13.49 -1.34
N LYS A 200 27.50 13.45 -1.19
CA LYS A 200 28.32 14.64 -0.94
C LYS A 200 28.24 15.62 -2.10
N GLU A 201 28.48 15.16 -3.33
CA GLU A 201 28.44 16.00 -4.54
C GLU A 201 27.04 16.58 -4.77
N LYS A 202 26.00 15.74 -4.72
CA LYS A 202 24.61 16.18 -4.93
C LYS A 202 24.18 17.21 -3.89
N THR A 203 24.58 17.02 -2.64
CA THR A 203 24.28 17.97 -1.56
C THR A 203 25.00 19.30 -1.78
N LEU A 204 26.28 19.27 -2.16
CA LEU A 204 27.04 20.48 -2.47
C LEU A 204 26.45 21.22 -3.66
N MET A 205 26.13 20.52 -4.76
CA MET A 205 25.46 21.11 -5.93
C MET A 205 24.10 21.71 -5.57
N PHE A 206 23.33 21.04 -4.71
CA PHE A 206 22.03 21.56 -4.26
C PHE A 206 22.19 22.86 -3.47
N PHE A 207 23.15 22.94 -2.56
CA PHE A 207 23.43 24.17 -1.81
C PHE A 207 24.00 25.27 -2.69
N ASP A 208 24.96 24.93 -3.57
CA ASP A 208 25.52 25.89 -4.52
C ASP A 208 24.42 26.49 -5.41
N TYR A 209 23.50 25.66 -5.93
CA TYR A 209 22.33 26.13 -6.67
C TYR A 209 21.42 27.02 -5.82
N ILE A 210 21.19 26.70 -4.54
CA ILE A 210 20.41 27.54 -3.63
C ILE A 210 21.01 28.94 -3.51
N PHE A 211 22.33 29.04 -3.36
CA PHE A 211 23.01 30.31 -3.09
C PHE A 211 23.36 31.11 -4.36
N SER A 212 23.61 30.43 -5.49
CA SER A 212 24.01 31.06 -6.75
C SER A 212 22.85 31.47 -7.64
N GLN A 213 21.67 30.82 -7.52
CA GLN A 213 20.54 31.15 -8.39
C GLN A 213 20.04 32.59 -8.13
N PRO A 214 19.65 33.34 -9.18
CA PRO A 214 18.99 34.63 -9.01
C PRO A 214 17.71 34.52 -8.17
N LEU A 215 17.41 35.57 -7.41
CA LEU A 215 16.26 35.61 -6.49
C LEU A 215 14.92 35.29 -7.18
N GLU A 216 14.78 35.67 -8.44
CA GLU A 216 13.59 35.43 -9.28
C GLU A 216 13.32 33.93 -9.54
N TYR A 217 14.35 33.08 -9.54
CA TYR A 217 14.22 31.63 -9.72
C TYR A 217 14.11 30.88 -8.39
N ALA A 218 14.47 31.52 -7.27
CA ALA A 218 14.42 30.90 -5.96
C ALA A 218 12.97 30.61 -5.55
N TYR A 219 12.60 29.32 -5.57
CA TYR A 219 11.28 28.89 -5.11
C TYR A 219 11.04 29.25 -3.64
N ARG A 220 10.15 30.21 -3.38
CA ARG A 220 9.68 30.59 -2.04
C ARG A 220 8.35 29.90 -1.77
N ARG A 221 8.28 29.06 -0.73
CA ARG A 221 6.97 28.60 -0.24
C ARG A 221 6.20 29.83 0.26
N GLY A 222 5.01 30.09 -0.30
CA GLY A 222 4.10 31.12 0.20
C GLY A 222 3.67 30.89 1.66
N LYS A 223 2.94 31.84 2.24
CA LYS A 223 2.48 31.84 3.65
C LYS A 223 1.96 30.46 4.10
N GLY A 224 2.77 29.75 4.89
CA GLY A 224 2.39 28.70 5.85
C GLY A 224 1.68 27.44 5.33
N ALA A 225 2.14 26.28 5.78
CA ALA A 225 1.54 24.96 5.55
C ALA A 225 0.07 24.81 6.03
N HIS A 226 -0.46 25.78 6.79
CA HIS A 226 -1.82 25.76 7.33
C HIS A 226 -2.91 26.21 6.34
N ILE A 227 -2.60 27.07 5.36
CA ILE A 227 -3.57 27.44 4.30
C ILE A 227 -3.79 26.25 3.35
N ASN A 228 -2.82 25.34 3.28
CA ASN A 228 -2.89 24.14 2.47
C ASN A 228 -3.65 22.99 3.13
N PHE A 229 -4.14 23.07 4.37
CA PHE A 229 -4.99 21.99 4.90
C PHE A 229 -6.35 21.96 4.18
N GLU A 230 -7.00 23.12 4.02
CA GLU A 230 -8.26 23.20 3.26
C GLU A 230 -8.10 22.87 1.77
N LEU A 231 -6.94 23.16 1.18
CA LEU A 231 -6.65 22.85 -0.22
C LEU A 231 -6.12 21.41 -0.42
N ARG A 232 -5.39 20.84 0.56
CA ARG A 232 -4.95 19.44 0.55
C ARG A 232 -6.11 18.49 0.79
N ASP A 233 -7.07 18.81 1.64
CA ASP A 233 -8.26 17.96 1.80
C ASP A 233 -9.12 17.98 0.54
N LYS A 234 -9.24 19.14 -0.13
CA LYS A 234 -9.89 19.22 -1.46
C LYS A 234 -9.15 18.44 -2.55
N LYS A 235 -7.80 18.36 -2.49
CA LYS A 235 -7.00 17.57 -3.44
C LYS A 235 -6.90 16.07 -3.07
N ARG A 236 -6.87 15.70 -1.79
CA ARG A 236 -6.92 14.29 -1.33
C ARG A 236 -8.27 13.65 -1.64
N CYS A 237 -9.37 14.39 -1.51
CA CYS A 237 -10.69 13.98 -2.01
C CYS A 237 -10.82 13.99 -3.55
N SER A 238 -9.72 14.24 -4.28
CA SER A 238 -9.69 14.13 -5.74
C SER A 238 -8.58 13.20 -6.25
N ALA A 239 -7.64 12.83 -5.38
CA ALA A 239 -6.71 11.72 -5.58
C ALA A 239 -7.34 10.42 -5.04
N ASP A 240 -8.65 10.28 -5.25
CA ASP A 240 -9.31 9.00 -5.18
C ASP A 240 -8.69 8.13 -6.28
N PHE A 241 -8.15 7.00 -5.86
CA PHE A 241 -8.16 5.74 -6.60
C PHE A 241 -8.81 5.89 -7.98
N THR A 242 -8.02 6.21 -9.01
CA THR A 242 -8.47 5.97 -10.37
C THR A 242 -8.36 4.46 -10.55
N PRO A 243 -9.46 3.69 -10.53
CA PRO A 243 -9.36 2.33 -11.02
C PRO A 243 -8.92 2.50 -12.47
N THR A 244 -7.78 1.93 -12.81
CA THR A 244 -7.39 1.76 -14.20
C THR A 244 -8.62 1.24 -14.94
N TYR A 245 -9.11 2.02 -15.91
CA TYR A 245 -10.30 1.76 -16.73
C TYR A 245 -10.07 0.54 -17.64
N LYS A 246 -9.87 -0.62 -17.02
CA LYS A 246 -9.73 -1.93 -17.64
C LYS A 246 -10.78 -2.80 -16.95
N ASN A 247 -11.87 -3.02 -17.68
CA ASN A 247 -13.07 -3.78 -17.30
C ASN A 247 -14.03 -3.06 -16.33
N ILE A 248 -14.69 -2.00 -16.80
CA ILE A 248 -15.96 -1.61 -16.20
C ILE A 248 -16.97 -2.67 -16.63
N GLY A 249 -17.31 -3.63 -15.77
CA GLY A 249 -18.46 -4.52 -15.96
C GLY A 249 -19.77 -3.87 -15.48
N ALA A 250 -20.91 -4.39 -15.90
CA ALA A 250 -22.21 -4.04 -15.30
C ALA A 250 -22.24 -4.29 -13.79
N LEU A 251 -21.51 -5.31 -13.29
CA LEU A 251 -21.36 -5.63 -11.87
C LEU A 251 -20.79 -4.43 -11.10
N LEU A 252 -19.64 -3.92 -11.56
CA LEU A 252 -18.95 -2.78 -10.95
C LEU A 252 -19.78 -1.50 -11.04
N ARG A 253 -20.51 -1.31 -12.15
CA ARG A 253 -21.42 -0.14 -12.30
C ARG A 253 -22.59 -0.20 -11.32
N ILE A 254 -23.13 -1.38 -11.03
CA ILE A 254 -24.20 -1.55 -10.03
C ILE A 254 -23.64 -1.39 -8.60
N GLN A 255 -22.45 -1.92 -8.31
CA GLN A 255 -21.80 -1.71 -7.00
C GLN A 255 -21.41 -0.25 -6.75
N ASN A 256 -21.13 0.52 -7.81
CA ASN A 256 -20.87 1.94 -7.71
C ASN A 256 -22.14 2.80 -7.53
N GLN A 257 -23.34 2.22 -7.57
CA GLN A 257 -24.57 2.95 -7.30
C GLN A 257 -24.64 3.36 -5.81
N LEU A 258 -25.26 4.51 -5.57
CA LEU A 258 -25.34 5.10 -4.23
C LEU A 258 -26.01 4.16 -3.22
N SER A 259 -27.04 3.43 -3.63
CA SER A 259 -27.72 2.46 -2.78
C SER A 259 -26.80 1.33 -2.33
N TYR A 260 -26.00 0.75 -3.23
CA TYR A 260 -25.03 -0.27 -2.82
C TYR A 260 -23.97 0.28 -1.86
N LYS A 261 -23.36 1.44 -2.17
CA LYS A 261 -22.35 2.10 -1.33
C LYS A 261 -22.88 2.38 0.09
N LEU A 262 -24.09 2.94 0.19
CA LEU A 262 -24.73 3.24 1.48
C LEU A 262 -25.12 1.98 2.24
N GLY A 263 -25.67 0.98 1.57
CA GLY A 263 -26.06 -0.29 2.18
C GLY A 263 -24.88 -1.04 2.81
N GLN A 264 -23.74 -1.07 2.13
CA GLN A 264 -22.50 -1.63 2.68
C GLN A 264 -22.03 -0.85 3.91
N ALA A 265 -22.02 0.48 3.84
CA ALA A 265 -21.63 1.31 4.98
C ALA A 265 -22.53 1.09 6.20
N LEU A 266 -23.84 0.94 6.01
CA LEU A 266 -24.80 0.65 7.08
C LEU A 266 -24.55 -0.72 7.74
N ILE A 267 -24.18 -1.75 6.96
CA ILE A 267 -23.92 -3.10 7.48
C ILE A 267 -22.59 -3.16 8.23
N LEU A 268 -21.54 -2.56 7.68
CA LEU A 268 -20.20 -2.64 8.25
C LEU A 268 -20.11 -1.86 9.56
N ASN A 269 -20.66 -0.65 9.58
CA ASN A 269 -20.54 0.24 10.73
C ASN A 269 -21.56 -0.07 11.85
N SER A 270 -22.64 -0.83 11.56
CA SER A 270 -23.60 -1.24 12.59
C SER A 270 -23.06 -2.31 13.55
N LYS A 271 -21.90 -2.91 13.25
CA LYS A 271 -21.25 -3.93 14.09
C LYS A 271 -20.42 -3.35 15.24
N SER A 272 -20.20 -2.04 15.27
CA SER A 272 -19.37 -1.37 16.27
C SER A 272 -20.09 -0.15 16.82
N VAL A 273 -20.00 0.08 18.14
CA VAL A 273 -20.57 1.26 18.80
C VAL A 273 -19.96 2.54 18.25
N LEU A 274 -18.62 2.59 18.12
CA LEU A 274 -17.93 3.72 17.50
C LEU A 274 -18.27 3.86 16.01
N GLY A 275 -18.43 2.72 15.31
CA GLY A 275 -18.89 2.69 13.93
C GLY A 275 -20.27 3.36 13.77
N PHE A 276 -21.22 3.01 14.64
CA PHE A 276 -22.57 3.58 14.65
C PHE A 276 -22.57 5.09 14.95
N ILE A 277 -21.74 5.55 15.89
CA ILE A 277 -21.59 6.98 16.21
C ILE A 277 -21.02 7.76 15.01
N SER A 278 -20.07 7.17 14.28
CA SER A 278 -19.44 7.80 13.10
C SER A 278 -20.29 7.73 11.81
N LEU A 279 -21.31 6.86 11.80
CA LEU A 279 -22.12 6.53 10.63
C LEU A 279 -22.78 7.75 9.94
N PRO A 280 -23.30 8.78 10.65
CA PRO A 280 -23.84 9.98 10.00
C PRO A 280 -22.80 10.71 9.13
N PHE A 281 -21.56 10.81 9.60
CA PHE A 281 -20.46 11.43 8.86
C PHE A 281 -20.01 10.58 7.66
N ILE A 282 -19.98 9.26 7.83
CA ILE A 282 -19.67 8.30 6.75
C ILE A 282 -20.73 8.35 5.65
N ILE A 283 -22.02 8.41 6.01
CA ILE A 283 -23.11 8.53 5.05
C ILE A 283 -23.01 9.86 4.29
N LEU A 284 -22.77 10.96 5.00
CA LEU A 284 -22.61 12.27 4.39
C LEU A 284 -21.43 12.30 3.42
N SER A 285 -20.28 11.73 3.79
CA SER A 285 -19.10 11.67 2.93
C SER A 285 -19.36 10.85 1.66
N ILE A 286 -19.97 9.66 1.78
CA ILE A 286 -20.34 8.82 0.62
C ILE A 286 -21.28 9.56 -0.34
N VAL A 287 -22.29 10.26 0.17
CA VAL A 287 -23.23 11.03 -0.65
C VAL A 287 -22.53 12.18 -1.37
N ILE A 288 -21.64 12.91 -0.67
CA ILE A 288 -20.88 14.01 -1.27
C ILE A 288 -19.96 13.48 -2.37
N SER A 289 -19.16 12.45 -2.09
CA SER A 289 -18.25 11.85 -3.06
C SER A 289 -18.99 11.30 -4.28
N HIS A 290 -20.09 10.56 -4.09
CA HIS A 290 -20.90 10.06 -5.20
C HIS A 290 -21.47 11.20 -6.06
N LYS A 291 -21.92 12.30 -5.45
CA LYS A 291 -22.38 13.48 -6.21
C LYS A 291 -21.26 14.15 -7.00
N GLN A 292 -20.05 14.21 -6.43
CA GLN A 292 -18.87 14.74 -7.12
C GLN A 292 -18.44 13.85 -8.30
N GLU A 293 -18.39 12.53 -8.11
CA GLU A 293 -18.13 11.54 -9.17
C GLU A 293 -19.11 11.71 -10.34
N GLN A 294 -20.41 11.84 -10.06
CA GLN A 294 -21.45 12.04 -11.08
C GLN A 294 -21.28 13.37 -11.83
N LYS A 295 -20.93 14.46 -11.12
CA LYS A 295 -20.64 15.76 -11.76
C LYS A 295 -19.40 15.69 -12.65
N ALA A 296 -18.33 15.07 -12.17
CA ALA A 296 -17.08 14.90 -12.91
C ALA A 296 -17.28 14.04 -14.15
N TYR A 297 -18.04 12.94 -14.06
CA TYR A 297 -18.40 12.11 -15.21
C TYR A 297 -19.19 12.89 -16.26
N LYS A 298 -20.25 13.60 -15.84
CA LYS A 298 -21.04 14.44 -16.75
C LYS A 298 -20.18 15.51 -17.44
N PHE A 299 -19.25 16.13 -16.72
CA PHE A 299 -18.32 17.09 -17.29
C PHE A 299 -17.36 16.46 -18.32
N LYS A 300 -16.81 15.27 -18.02
CA LYS A 300 -15.94 14.53 -18.95
C LYS A 300 -16.68 14.14 -20.24
N VAL A 301 -17.89 13.61 -20.12
CA VAL A 301 -18.73 13.23 -21.29
C VAL A 301 -19.15 14.47 -22.10
N LYS A 302 -19.46 15.59 -21.44
CA LYS A 302 -19.74 16.86 -22.13
C LYS A 302 -18.54 17.37 -22.93
N LYS A 303 -17.33 17.18 -22.41
CA LYS A 303 -16.07 17.57 -23.08
C LYS A 303 -15.65 16.61 -24.19
N ASN A 304 -15.95 15.32 -24.04
CA ASN A 304 -15.66 14.30 -25.03
C ASN A 304 -16.79 13.22 -25.02
N PRO A 305 -17.72 13.27 -25.98
CA PRO A 305 -18.84 12.33 -26.06
C PRO A 305 -18.44 10.85 -26.15
N ASN A 306 -17.25 10.54 -26.69
CA ASN A 306 -16.73 9.17 -26.79
C ASN A 306 -16.39 8.54 -25.43
N LEU A 307 -16.38 9.33 -24.35
CA LEU A 307 -16.21 8.83 -22.98
C LEU A 307 -17.53 8.37 -22.33
N ALA A 308 -18.66 8.48 -23.05
CA ALA A 308 -19.94 7.99 -22.56
C ALA A 308 -19.91 6.46 -22.42
N LEU A 309 -20.23 5.98 -21.22
CA LEU A 309 -20.37 4.55 -20.97
C LEU A 309 -21.57 3.99 -21.73
N PRO A 310 -21.45 2.82 -22.39
CA PRO A 310 -22.57 2.21 -23.08
C PRO A 310 -23.68 1.78 -22.08
N PRO A 311 -24.89 1.44 -22.57
CA PRO A 311 -26.00 1.00 -21.72
C PRO A 311 -25.62 -0.18 -20.81
N LEU A 312 -26.20 -0.28 -19.61
CA LEU A 312 -25.87 -1.38 -18.68
C LEU A 312 -26.08 -2.77 -19.28
N SER A 313 -27.07 -2.92 -20.17
CA SER A 313 -27.39 -4.17 -20.86
C SER A 313 -26.36 -4.58 -21.92
N SER A 314 -25.43 -3.70 -22.30
CA SER A 314 -24.41 -4.00 -23.31
C SER A 314 -23.17 -4.70 -22.75
N TYR A 315 -23.14 -5.03 -21.47
CA TYR A 315 -22.00 -5.66 -20.81
C TYR A 315 -22.29 -7.14 -20.60
N ASP A 316 -21.29 -7.98 -20.83
CA ASP A 316 -21.40 -9.45 -20.77
C ASP A 316 -21.89 -9.95 -19.40
N ASP A 317 -21.50 -9.27 -18.33
CA ASP A 317 -21.85 -9.57 -16.94
C ASP A 317 -23.18 -8.96 -16.47
N TYR A 318 -24.01 -8.40 -17.37
CA TYR A 318 -25.25 -7.70 -17.01
C TYR A 318 -26.22 -8.59 -16.22
N ASN A 319 -26.41 -9.85 -16.65
CA ASN A 319 -27.33 -10.78 -15.99
C ASN A 319 -26.89 -11.14 -14.57
N GLU A 320 -25.57 -11.23 -14.35
CA GLU A 320 -25.00 -11.46 -13.01
C GLU A 320 -25.11 -10.20 -12.15
N ALA A 321 -24.86 -9.04 -12.74
CA ALA A 321 -24.97 -7.75 -12.09
C ALA A 321 -26.41 -7.47 -11.60
N LEU A 322 -27.43 -7.90 -12.33
CA LEU A 322 -28.82 -7.79 -11.89
C LEU A 322 -29.10 -8.55 -10.59
N LYS A 323 -28.40 -9.68 -10.35
CA LYS A 323 -28.53 -10.43 -9.09
C LYS A 323 -28.10 -9.58 -7.89
N ILE A 324 -27.12 -8.68 -8.05
CA ILE A 324 -26.69 -7.75 -6.96
C ILE A 324 -27.84 -6.92 -6.42
N LYS A 325 -28.78 -6.49 -7.27
CA LYS A 325 -29.93 -5.69 -6.81
C LYS A 325 -30.84 -6.45 -5.85
N ASN A 326 -30.74 -7.77 -5.81
CA ASN A 326 -31.43 -8.63 -4.86
C ASN A 326 -30.67 -8.84 -3.55
N HIS A 327 -29.39 -8.44 -3.46
CA HIS A 327 -28.63 -8.55 -2.22
C HIS A 327 -29.16 -7.60 -1.15
N PHE A 328 -29.04 -8.04 0.09
CA PHE A 328 -29.47 -7.29 1.27
C PHE A 328 -28.84 -5.90 1.34
N SER A 329 -27.54 -5.76 1.05
CA SER A 329 -26.86 -4.46 1.06
C SER A 329 -27.46 -3.49 0.04
N TYR A 330 -27.69 -3.92 -1.20
CA TYR A 330 -28.30 -3.06 -2.22
C TYR A 330 -29.71 -2.60 -1.80
N GLN A 331 -30.55 -3.54 -1.35
CA GLN A 331 -31.92 -3.23 -0.95
C GLN A 331 -31.98 -2.38 0.32
N LEU A 332 -31.07 -2.59 1.27
CA LEU A 332 -30.94 -1.79 2.47
C LEU A 332 -30.63 -0.33 2.15
N GLY A 333 -29.70 -0.08 1.23
CA GLY A 333 -29.37 1.27 0.82
C GLY A 333 -30.51 1.97 0.06
N GLU A 334 -31.26 1.25 -0.76
CA GLU A 334 -32.49 1.78 -1.38
C GLU A 334 -33.52 2.19 -0.33
N GLU A 335 -33.78 1.33 0.67
CA GLU A 335 -34.70 1.64 1.77
C GLU A 335 -34.21 2.82 2.62
N PHE A 336 -32.91 2.91 2.86
CA PHE A 336 -32.30 4.04 3.55
C PHE A 336 -32.46 5.36 2.78
N ILE A 337 -32.24 5.36 1.46
CA ILE A 337 -32.44 6.54 0.61
C ILE A 337 -33.92 6.97 0.64
N LYS A 338 -34.86 6.02 0.53
CA LYS A 338 -36.30 6.30 0.61
C LYS A 338 -36.70 6.87 1.98
N ALA A 339 -36.17 6.29 3.06
CA ALA A 339 -36.41 6.76 4.42
C ALA A 339 -35.87 8.19 4.61
N SER A 340 -34.65 8.45 4.12
CA SER A 340 -34.00 9.77 4.17
C SER A 340 -34.78 10.83 3.38
N LYS A 341 -35.30 10.49 2.19
CA LYS A 341 -36.15 11.41 1.41
C LYS A 341 -37.48 11.74 2.10
N ASN A 342 -37.99 10.83 2.92
CA ASN A 342 -39.25 10.98 3.65
C ASN A 342 -39.01 11.19 5.16
N TRP A 343 -37.88 11.78 5.53
CA TRP A 343 -37.52 11.95 6.94
C TRP A 343 -38.59 12.74 7.73
N TYR A 344 -39.16 13.77 7.11
CA TYR A 344 -40.25 14.60 7.66
C TYR A 344 -41.59 13.87 7.83
N LYS A 345 -41.75 12.67 7.23
CA LYS A 345 -42.90 11.77 7.43
C LYS A 345 -42.57 10.62 8.39
N GLY A 346 -41.51 10.74 9.19
CA GLY A 346 -41.04 9.67 10.07
C GLY A 346 -40.33 8.52 9.33
N GLY A 347 -39.86 8.74 8.10
CA GLY A 347 -39.23 7.69 7.28
C GLY A 347 -38.03 7.02 7.95
N LEU A 348 -37.19 7.81 8.64
CA LEU A 348 -36.03 7.30 9.39
C LEU A 348 -36.43 6.61 10.69
N PHE A 349 -37.51 7.06 11.35
CA PHE A 349 -38.04 6.42 12.56
C PHE A 349 -38.57 5.01 12.26
N LEU A 350 -39.20 4.83 11.10
CA LEU A 350 -39.69 3.53 10.63
C LEU A 350 -38.60 2.63 10.02
N LEU A 351 -37.37 3.15 9.85
CA LEU A 351 -36.30 2.43 9.15
C LEU A 351 -35.93 1.10 9.85
N PRO A 352 -35.75 1.02 11.19
CA PRO A 352 -35.41 -0.26 11.84
C PRO A 352 -36.44 -1.36 11.57
N TYR A 353 -37.73 -1.02 11.61
CA TYR A 353 -38.81 -1.96 11.27
C TYR A 353 -38.76 -2.40 9.80
N ARG A 354 -38.51 -1.46 8.87
CA ARG A 354 -38.37 -1.77 7.44
C ARG A 354 -37.17 -2.66 7.16
N VAL A 355 -36.06 -2.44 7.85
CA VAL A 355 -34.85 -3.27 7.77
C VAL A 355 -35.11 -4.68 8.30
N PHE A 356 -35.83 -4.81 9.43
CA PHE A 356 -36.24 -6.12 9.95
C PHE A 356 -37.14 -6.88 8.97
N LYS A 357 -38.14 -6.21 8.39
CA LYS A 357 -39.03 -6.78 7.37
C LYS A 357 -38.25 -7.21 6.12
N LEU A 358 -37.29 -6.39 5.69
CA LEU A 358 -36.40 -6.67 4.56
C LEU A 358 -35.55 -7.92 4.83
N TYR A 359 -34.95 -8.01 6.01
CA TYR A 359 -34.15 -9.16 6.44
C TYR A 359 -34.97 -10.45 6.43
N LYS A 360 -36.18 -10.44 7.02
CA LYS A 360 -37.09 -11.59 7.01
C LYS A 360 -37.55 -11.98 5.60
N LYS A 361 -37.71 -11.02 4.69
CA LYS A 361 -38.12 -11.28 3.30
C LYS A 361 -37.00 -11.96 2.49
N LEU A 362 -35.76 -11.54 2.68
CA LEU A 362 -34.61 -12.09 1.95
C LEU A 362 -34.12 -13.41 2.55
N GLY A 363 -34.20 -13.59 3.87
CA GLY A 363 -33.87 -14.86 4.54
C GLY A 363 -34.89 -16.00 4.31
N LYS A 364 -36.02 -15.74 3.63
CA LYS A 364 -36.97 -16.76 3.15
C LYS A 364 -36.76 -17.15 1.67
N LYS A 365 -35.81 -16.50 0.99
CA LYS A 365 -35.50 -16.69 -0.45
C LYS A 365 -34.14 -17.35 -0.70
N GLN A 366 -33.39 -17.64 0.37
CA GLN A 366 -32.26 -18.58 0.40
C GLN A 366 -32.78 -19.88 0.96
#